data_AF-A0A090SVD2-F1
#
_entry.id   AF-A0A090SVD2-F1
#
_cell.length_a   1.000
_cell.length_b   1.000
_cell.length_c   1.000
_cell.angle_alpha   90.00
_cell.angle_beta   90.00
_cell.angle_gamma   90.00
#
_symmetry.space_group_name_H-M   'P 1'
#
loop_
_entity.id
_entity.type
_entity.pdbx_description
1 polymer ?
#
loop_
_entity_poly.entity_id
_entity_poly.type
_entity_poly.pdbx_seq_one_letter_code
_entity_poly.pdbx_strand_id
1 'polypeptide(L)'
;MKDDPEQRPLNIEAMERLNGFAEYADCELNHFIIGTGDLGDKLKVAIAQNDFDLLICGHHHDFWSKIVSASRQVINSSPVDVLVVPIED
;
A
#
# COMPACT_ATOMS: atom_id res chain seq x y z
N MET A 1 6.48 33.82 5.62
CA MET A 1 7.24 32.59 5.89
C MET A 1 7.39 31.89 4.56
N LYS A 2 8.63 31.66 4.11
CA LYS A 2 8.89 30.89 2.89
C LYS A 2 8.72 29.42 3.25
N ASP A 3 7.87 28.69 2.55
CA ASP A 3 7.78 27.23 2.63
C ASP A 3 9.15 26.63 2.31
N ASP A 4 9.71 25.92 3.28
CA ASP A 4 10.93 25.14 3.11
C ASP A 4 10.56 23.83 2.39
N PRO A 5 11.00 23.62 1.14
CA PRO A 5 10.60 22.47 0.34
C PRO A 5 11.06 21.13 0.95
N GLU A 6 11.99 21.13 1.91
CA GLU A 6 12.47 19.91 2.58
C GLU A 6 11.62 19.48 3.79
N GLN A 7 10.62 20.28 4.21
CA GLN A 7 9.73 19.97 5.33
C GLN A 7 8.29 19.66 4.93
N ARG A 8 8.06 19.22 3.68
CA ARG A 8 6.73 18.71 3.34
C ARG A 8 6.48 17.43 4.14
N PRO A 9 5.36 17.31 4.87
CA PRO A 9 4.98 16.05 5.49
C PRO A 9 4.91 14.99 4.40
N LEU A 10 5.59 13.84 4.58
CA LEU A 10 5.53 12.68 3.67
C LEU A 10 4.09 12.31 3.24
N ASN A 11 3.13 12.62 4.10
CA ASN A 11 1.71 12.41 3.86
C ASN A 11 1.14 13.29 2.72
N ILE A 12 1.62 14.53 2.53
CA ILE A 12 1.08 15.45 1.51
C ILE A 12 1.43 14.95 0.11
N GLU A 13 2.71 14.68 -0.17
CA GLU A 13 3.13 14.18 -1.48
C GLU A 13 2.49 12.81 -1.80
N ALA A 14 2.44 11.92 -0.80
CA ALA A 14 1.77 10.62 -0.96
C ALA A 14 0.27 10.79 -1.26
N MET A 15 -0.43 11.71 -0.58
CA MET A 15 -1.84 12.02 -0.87
C MET A 15 -2.02 12.62 -2.26
N GLU A 16 -1.16 13.54 -2.71
CA GLU A 16 -1.24 14.12 -4.05
C GLU A 16 -1.16 13.04 -5.13
N ARG A 17 -0.23 12.08 -4.98
CA ARG A 17 -0.10 10.94 -5.92
C ARG A 17 -1.31 10.02 -5.89
N LEU A 18 -1.87 9.76 -4.72
CA LEU A 18 -3.08 8.94 -4.57
C LEU A 18 -4.32 9.63 -5.17
N ASN A 19 -4.45 10.95 -5.02
CA ASN A 19 -5.52 11.72 -5.65
C ASN A 19 -5.41 11.67 -7.18
N GLY A 20 -4.20 11.84 -7.73
CA GLY A 20 -3.99 11.68 -9.18
C GLY A 20 -4.31 10.26 -9.68
N PHE A 21 -4.04 9.23 -8.87
CA PHE A 21 -4.47 7.86 -9.17
C PHE A 21 -6.00 7.73 -9.12
N ALA A 22 -6.67 8.39 -8.18
CA ALA A 22 -8.12 8.38 -8.07
C ALA A 22 -8.81 8.97 -9.30
N GLU A 23 -8.26 10.04 -9.86
CA GLU A 23 -8.75 10.66 -11.09
C GLU A 23 -8.54 9.78 -12.32
N TYR A 24 -7.49 8.94 -12.31
CA TYR A 24 -7.20 7.99 -13.38
C TYR A 24 -8.03 6.70 -13.29
N ALA A 25 -8.33 6.23 -12.08
CA ALA A 25 -9.03 4.98 -11.86
C ALA A 25 -10.49 5.06 -12.32
N ASP A 26 -10.90 4.15 -13.20
CA ASP A 26 -12.31 4.02 -13.63
C ASP A 26 -13.14 3.18 -12.63
N CYS A 27 -12.83 3.31 -11.34
CA CYS A 27 -13.52 2.61 -10.26
C CYS A 27 -13.63 3.48 -9.01
N GLU A 28 -14.62 3.15 -8.17
CA GLU A 28 -14.81 3.86 -6.90
C GLU A 28 -13.75 3.44 -5.88
N LEU A 29 -12.96 4.41 -5.42
CA LEU A 29 -11.95 4.22 -4.38
C LEU A 29 -12.52 4.62 -3.01
N ASN A 30 -12.76 3.64 -2.15
CA ASN A 30 -13.38 3.85 -0.85
C ASN A 30 -12.42 4.39 0.22
N HIS A 31 -11.15 3.96 0.20
CA HIS A 31 -10.18 4.25 1.26
C HIS A 31 -8.77 4.46 0.73
N PHE A 32 -8.11 5.51 1.24
CA PHE A 32 -6.68 5.72 1.10
C PHE A 32 -5.99 5.50 2.44
N ILE A 33 -5.03 4.57 2.48
CA ILE A 33 -4.29 4.24 3.70
C ILE A 33 -2.83 4.62 3.48
N ILE A 34 -2.37 5.61 4.26
CA ILE A 34 -0.97 6.04 4.28
C ILE A 34 -0.41 5.72 5.66
N GLY A 35 0.70 5.00 5.69
CA GLY A 35 1.33 4.58 6.94
C GLY A 35 2.83 4.45 6.79
N THR A 36 3.53 4.61 7.91
CA THR A 36 4.96 4.34 8.05
C THR A 36 5.16 3.12 8.96
N GLY A 37 6.31 2.46 8.85
CA GLY A 37 6.65 1.25 9.63
C GLY A 37 6.60 -0.03 8.79
N ASP A 38 6.40 -1.17 9.46
CA ASP A 38 6.35 -2.47 8.80
C ASP A 38 5.08 -2.63 7.95
N LEU A 39 5.27 -3.00 6.69
CA LEU A 39 4.18 -3.16 5.72
C LEU A 39 3.26 -4.34 6.09
N GLY A 40 3.82 -5.45 6.57
CA GLY A 40 3.08 -6.65 6.90
C GLY A 40 2.11 -6.44 8.06
N ASP A 41 2.57 -5.77 9.13
CA ASP A 41 1.73 -5.43 10.28
C ASP A 41 0.62 -4.45 9.90
N LYS A 42 0.92 -3.44 9.07
CA LYS A 42 -0.09 -2.48 8.59
C LYS A 42 -1.15 -3.15 7.71
N LEU A 43 -0.73 -4.05 6.82
CA LEU A 43 -1.65 -4.83 5.97
C LEU A 43 -2.59 -5.70 6.82
N LYS A 44 -2.07 -6.42 7.81
CA LYS A 44 -2.90 -7.23 8.73
C LYS A 44 -4.00 -6.42 9.40
N VAL A 45 -3.64 -5.25 9.94
CA VAL A 45 -4.60 -4.37 10.62
C VAL A 45 -5.62 -3.83 9.63
N ALA A 46 -5.20 -3.39 8.44
CA ALA A 46 -6.10 -2.87 7.41
C ALA A 46 -7.11 -3.93 6.94
N ILE A 47 -6.64 -5.15 6.68
CA ILE A 47 -7.50 -6.27 6.27
C ILE A 47 -8.53 -6.59 7.35
N ALA A 48 -8.09 -6.72 8.61
CA ALA A 48 -8.98 -7.05 9.72
C ALA A 48 -10.01 -5.95 10.05
N GLN A 49 -9.66 -4.67 9.87
CA GLN A 49 -10.54 -3.55 10.19
C GLN A 49 -11.57 -3.25 9.10
N ASN A 50 -11.25 -3.55 7.84
CA ASN A 50 -12.09 -3.20 6.69
C ASN A 50 -12.76 -4.44 6.06
N ASP A 51 -12.55 -5.63 6.63
CA ASP A 51 -13.10 -6.90 6.14
C ASP A 51 -12.79 -7.12 4.64
N PHE A 52 -11.55 -6.79 4.25
CA PHE A 52 -11.06 -7.08 2.91
C PHE A 52 -10.92 -8.59 2.76
N ASP A 53 -11.19 -9.11 1.56
CA ASP A 53 -11.15 -10.54 1.21
C ASP A 53 -10.12 -10.87 0.11
N LEU A 54 -9.62 -9.85 -0.58
CA LEU A 54 -8.63 -9.96 -1.64
C LEU A 54 -7.58 -8.84 -1.56
N LEU A 55 -6.30 -9.23 -1.57
CA LEU A 55 -5.18 -8.32 -1.72
C LEU A 55 -4.62 -8.41 -3.14
N ILE A 56 -4.63 -7.30 -3.88
CA ILE A 56 -3.98 -7.20 -5.20
C ILE A 56 -2.72 -6.36 -5.05
N CYS A 57 -1.59 -6.86 -5.55
CA CYS A 57 -0.33 -6.12 -5.53
C CYS A 57 0.53 -6.33 -6.77
N GLY A 58 1.27 -5.29 -7.13
CA GLY A 58 2.26 -5.35 -8.19
C GLY A 58 3.57 -6.00 -7.73
N HIS A 59 4.23 -6.73 -8.62
CA HIS A 59 5.59 -7.21 -8.43
C HIS A 59 6.56 -6.45 -9.35
N HIS A 60 7.15 -5.39 -8.81
CA HIS A 60 8.47 -4.89 -9.24
C HIS A 60 9.44 -5.22 -8.10
N HIS A 61 10.69 -5.58 -8.43
CA HIS A 61 11.69 -6.37 -7.66
C HIS A 61 11.73 -6.28 -6.11
N ASP A 62 11.20 -5.24 -5.48
CA ASP A 62 11.29 -4.97 -4.05
C ASP A 62 10.01 -5.23 -3.24
N PHE A 63 8.81 -5.22 -3.84
CA PHE A 63 7.57 -5.29 -3.06
C PHE A 63 7.40 -6.64 -2.38
N TRP A 64 7.48 -7.73 -3.16
CA TRP A 64 7.40 -9.07 -2.58
C TRP A 64 8.57 -9.34 -1.65
N SER A 65 9.77 -8.89 -2.01
CA SER A 65 10.97 -9.03 -1.20
C SER A 65 10.77 -8.38 0.18
N LYS A 66 10.14 -7.21 0.26
CA LYS A 66 9.78 -6.53 1.52
C LYS A 66 8.69 -7.26 2.31
N ILE A 67 7.63 -7.75 1.68
CA ILE A 67 6.61 -8.53 2.41
C ILE A 67 7.16 -9.92 2.81
N VAL A 68 7.96 -10.58 1.98
CA VAL A 68 8.51 -11.92 2.26
C VAL A 68 9.61 -11.85 3.31
N SER A 69 10.45 -10.81 3.31
CA SER A 69 11.56 -10.67 4.26
C SER A 69 11.12 -10.20 5.64
N ALA A 70 10.17 -9.27 5.73
CA ALA A 70 9.66 -8.78 7.01
C ALA A 70 8.47 -9.60 7.53
N SER A 71 7.79 -10.33 6.65
CA SER A 71 6.41 -10.76 6.88
C SER A 71 6.11 -12.16 6.30
N ARG A 72 7.10 -13.07 6.27
CA ARG A 72 6.88 -14.48 5.88
C ARG A 72 5.75 -15.13 6.67
N GLN A 73 5.55 -14.73 7.93
CA GLN A 73 4.40 -15.13 8.73
C GLN A 73 3.10 -14.47 8.27
N VAL A 74 3.11 -13.20 7.84
CA VAL A 74 1.92 -12.47 7.35
C VAL A 74 1.38 -13.06 6.05
N ILE A 75 2.23 -13.50 5.13
CA ILE A 75 1.79 -14.12 3.87
C ILE A 75 1.27 -15.54 4.15
N ASN A 76 2.04 -16.32 4.93
CA ASN A 76 1.63 -17.68 5.31
C ASN A 76 0.40 -17.69 6.24
N SER A 77 0.09 -16.57 6.89
CA SER A 77 -1.07 -16.37 7.75
C SER A 77 -2.01 -15.29 7.19
N SER A 78 -1.92 -14.97 5.90
CA SER A 78 -2.78 -13.93 5.31
C SER A 78 -4.21 -14.43 5.47
N PRO A 79 -5.10 -13.68 6.12
CA PRO A 79 -6.49 -14.11 6.28
C PRO A 79 -7.26 -14.06 4.94
N VAL A 80 -6.61 -13.55 3.88
CA VAL A 80 -7.21 -13.25 2.57
C VAL A 80 -6.35 -13.76 1.44
N ASP A 81 -7.01 -13.99 0.30
CA ASP A 81 -6.34 -14.36 -0.95
C ASP A 81 -5.45 -13.20 -1.43
N VAL A 82 -4.31 -13.55 -2.04
CA VAL A 82 -3.34 -12.57 -2.54
C VAL A 82 -3.11 -12.81 -4.04
N LEU A 83 -3.47 -11.83 -4.86
CA LEU A 83 -3.18 -11.79 -6.29
C LEU A 83 -1.97 -10.90 -6.56
N VAL A 84 -0.94 -11.50 -7.16
CA VAL A 84 0.31 -10.82 -7.48
C VAL A 84 0.36 -10.61 -8.98
N VAL A 85 0.38 -9.36 -9.41
CA VAL A 85 0.42 -8.98 -10.81
C VAL A 85 1.85 -8.57 -11.15
N PRO A 86 2.54 -9.28 -12.06
CA PRO A 86 3.84 -8.82 -12.54
C PRO A 86 3.66 -7.47 -13.25
N ILE A 87 4.50 -6.49 -12.91
CA ILE A 87 4.55 -5.22 -13.62
C ILE A 87 5.77 -5.29 -14.53
N GLU A 88 5.52 -5.35 -15.84
CA GLU A 88 6.57 -5.25 -16.85
C GLU A 88 6.94 -3.77 -17.03
N ASP A 89 8.24 -3.47 -16.99
CA ASP A 89 8.79 -2.13 -17.30
C ASP A 89 8.71 -1.85 -18.81
#